data_AF-A0A972PI75-F1
#
_entry.id   AF-A0A972PI75-F1
#
_cell.length_a   1.000
_cell.length_b   1.000
_cell.length_c   1.000
_cell.angle_alpha   90.00
_cell.angle_beta   90.00
_cell.angle_gamma   90.00
#
_symmetry.space_group_name_H-M   'P 1'
#
loop_
_entity.id
_entity.type
_entity.pdbx_description
1 polymer ?
#
loop_
_entity_poly.entity_id
_entity_poly.type
_entity_poly.pdbx_seq_one_letter_code
_entity_poly.pdbx_strand_id
1 'polypeptide(L)'
;MYEDIVIDPKSIANWRLKLDKNTKNRLVSSLLERDEKLLAVSEVYLTDVALAVHFTVKLATQKLHDSISEIKEAIAGILRLLSGYAEQQGVIVPVIGVISPVEGMDEEILENDVTLWAADQDWHRGDFSLFYAPSGDETKVIYSLLSGATALWTESDKIKQLESKVYLKMLKDTYRSEKSTDKHRELMNTIIQSWETGNSIKDAILEWTAESLSEIDRIAGEK
;
A
#
# COMPACT_ATOMS: atom_id res chain seq x y z
N MET A 1 1.80 -6.67 -26.74
CA MET A 1 1.91 -8.03 -27.33
C MET A 1 2.56 -8.90 -26.28
N TYR A 2 1.75 -9.52 -25.40
CA TYR A 2 2.28 -10.40 -24.35
C TYR A 2 2.52 -11.77 -24.99
N GLU A 3 3.77 -12.20 -25.09
CA GLU A 3 4.12 -13.58 -25.47
C GLU A 3 3.32 -14.59 -24.61
N ASP A 4 3.26 -15.85 -25.05
CA ASP A 4 2.63 -16.93 -24.30
C ASP A 4 3.43 -17.22 -23.02
N ILE A 5 3.23 -16.39 -22.01
CA ILE A 5 3.81 -16.56 -20.68
C ILE A 5 3.18 -17.80 -20.06
N VAL A 6 3.97 -18.88 -19.98
CA VAL A 6 3.61 -20.09 -19.26
C VAL A 6 3.68 -19.79 -17.76
N ILE A 7 2.52 -19.61 -17.14
CA ILE A 7 2.40 -19.41 -15.70
C ILE A 7 2.70 -20.74 -15.02
N ASP A 8 3.67 -20.79 -14.10
CA ASP A 8 3.79 -21.91 -13.16
C ASP A 8 2.82 -21.70 -11.98
N PRO A 9 1.69 -22.44 -11.93
CA PRO A 9 0.68 -22.24 -10.90
C PRO A 9 1.19 -22.57 -9.49
N LYS A 10 2.25 -23.37 -9.34
CA LYS A 10 2.84 -23.67 -8.03
C LYS A 10 3.63 -22.48 -7.49
N SER A 11 4.36 -21.80 -8.36
CA SER A 11 5.19 -20.65 -7.99
C SER A 11 4.33 -19.45 -7.54
N ILE A 12 3.29 -19.09 -8.30
CA ILE A 12 2.42 -17.97 -7.94
C ILE A 12 1.59 -18.23 -6.67
N ALA A 13 1.21 -19.49 -6.42
CA ALA A 13 0.49 -19.86 -5.21
C ALA A 13 1.35 -19.69 -3.94
N ASN A 14 2.67 -19.88 -4.05
CA ASN A 14 3.59 -19.71 -2.92
C ASN A 14 3.83 -18.24 -2.57
N TRP A 15 3.70 -17.33 -3.54
CA TRP A 15 3.85 -15.89 -3.31
C TRP A 15 2.62 -15.24 -2.68
N ARG A 16 1.45 -15.89 -2.77
CA ARG A 16 0.19 -15.31 -2.31
C ARG A 16 0.14 -15.21 -0.78
N LEU A 17 -0.04 -13.99 -0.28
CA LEU A 17 -0.32 -13.75 1.14
C LEU A 17 -1.78 -14.12 1.45
N LYS A 18 -1.96 -14.97 2.46
CA LYS A 18 -3.28 -15.40 2.92
C LYS A 18 -3.91 -14.32 3.80
N LEU A 19 -4.56 -13.35 3.17
CA LEU A 19 -5.41 -12.37 3.85
C LEU A 19 -6.88 -12.82 3.75
N ASP A 20 -7.56 -12.88 4.89
CA ASP A 20 -8.99 -13.17 4.90
C ASP A 20 -9.81 -12.00 4.33
N LYS A 21 -11.06 -12.27 3.95
CA LYS A 21 -11.94 -11.28 3.33
C LYS A 21 -12.22 -10.07 4.22
N ASN A 22 -12.34 -10.27 5.54
CA ASN A 22 -12.57 -9.16 6.48
C ASN A 22 -11.35 -8.24 6.51
N THR A 23 -10.13 -8.80 6.54
CA THR A 23 -8.89 -8.03 6.50
C THR A 23 -8.77 -7.23 5.20
N LYS A 24 -9.05 -7.85 4.04
CA LYS A 24 -9.08 -7.16 2.73
C LYS A 24 -10.08 -6.01 2.70
N ASN A 25 -11.29 -6.23 3.21
CA ASN A 25 -12.33 -5.20 3.29
C ASN A 25 -11.93 -4.05 4.21
N ARG A 26 -11.33 -4.36 5.37
CA ARG A 26 -10.85 -3.34 6.33
C ARG A 26 -9.76 -2.44 5.76
N LEU A 27 -8.88 -2.99 4.92
CA LEU A 27 -7.89 -2.19 4.21
C LEU A 27 -8.56 -1.14 3.32
N VAL A 28 -9.56 -1.54 2.54
CA VAL A 28 -10.31 -0.62 1.67
C VAL A 28 -11.13 0.38 2.49
N SER A 29 -11.92 -0.09 3.46
CA SER A 29 -12.82 0.77 4.25
C SER A 29 -12.08 1.82 5.08
N SER A 30 -10.81 1.56 5.43
CA SER A 30 -9.99 2.53 6.16
C SER A 30 -9.57 3.75 5.33
N LEU A 31 -9.66 3.65 3.99
CA LEU A 31 -9.16 4.65 3.05
C LEU A 31 -10.22 5.11 2.05
N LEU A 32 -11.33 4.37 1.91
CA LEU A 32 -12.46 4.71 1.06
C LEU A 32 -13.73 4.77 1.90
N GLU A 33 -14.07 5.97 2.38
CA GLU A 33 -15.22 6.21 3.27
C GLU A 33 -16.57 6.11 2.54
N ARG A 34 -16.59 6.29 1.21
CA ARG A 34 -17.78 6.28 0.38
C ARG A 34 -17.77 5.08 -0.57
N ASP A 35 -18.78 4.24 -0.44
CA ASP A 35 -19.08 3.14 -1.37
C ASP A 35 -17.92 2.11 -1.49
N GLU A 36 -17.59 1.44 -0.38
CA GLU A 36 -16.59 0.34 -0.27
C GLU A 36 -16.73 -0.77 -1.32
N LYS A 37 -17.84 -0.80 -2.07
CA LYS A 37 -18.11 -1.75 -3.14
C LYS A 37 -17.41 -1.40 -4.45
N LEU A 38 -16.85 -0.19 -4.57
CA LEU A 38 -16.20 0.30 -5.79
C LEU A 38 -14.78 -0.20 -5.98
N LEU A 39 -14.06 -0.48 -4.89
CA LEU A 39 -12.70 -0.96 -4.89
C LEU A 39 -12.61 -2.22 -4.01
N ALA A 40 -11.89 -3.22 -4.47
CA ALA A 40 -11.58 -4.40 -3.68
C ALA A 40 -10.09 -4.73 -3.79
N VAL A 41 -9.46 -5.08 -2.67
CA VAL A 41 -8.18 -5.79 -2.70
C VAL A 41 -8.50 -7.25 -2.97
N SER A 42 -8.23 -7.70 -4.19
CA SER A 42 -8.48 -9.07 -4.62
C SER A 42 -7.43 -9.99 -4.05
N GLU A 43 -6.15 -9.76 -4.33
CA GLU A 43 -5.04 -10.58 -3.82
C GLU A 43 -3.79 -9.75 -3.53
N VAL A 44 -2.93 -10.28 -2.66
CA VAL A 44 -1.61 -9.71 -2.37
C VAL A 44 -0.57 -10.80 -2.55
N TYR A 45 0.51 -10.48 -3.25
CA TYR A 45 1.61 -11.37 -3.55
C TYR A 45 2.90 -10.76 -3.03
N LEU A 46 3.66 -11.53 -2.27
CA LEU A 46 4.96 -11.14 -1.75
C LEU A 46 6.02 -12.13 -2.20
N THR A 47 7.11 -11.59 -2.72
CA THR A 47 8.31 -12.33 -3.07
C THR A 47 9.51 -11.70 -2.35
N ASP A 48 10.66 -12.35 -2.45
CA ASP A 48 11.92 -11.81 -1.93
C ASP A 48 12.38 -10.53 -2.66
N VAL A 49 11.69 -10.09 -3.71
CA VAL A 49 12.12 -9.02 -4.62
C VAL A 49 11.05 -7.99 -4.96
N ALA A 50 9.77 -8.26 -4.65
CA ALA A 50 8.64 -7.40 -5.02
C ALA A 50 7.39 -7.75 -4.19
N LEU A 51 6.58 -6.73 -3.89
CA LEU A 51 5.22 -6.84 -3.36
C LEU A 51 4.24 -6.40 -4.45
N ALA A 52 3.32 -7.28 -4.87
CA ALA A 52 2.27 -6.95 -5.82
C ALA A 52 0.89 -7.03 -5.18
N VAL A 53 0.06 -6.03 -5.44
CA VAL A 53 -1.33 -5.95 -4.94
C VAL A 53 -2.27 -5.91 -6.13
N HIS A 54 -3.20 -6.85 -6.18
CA HIS A 54 -4.26 -6.87 -7.16
C HIS A 54 -5.50 -6.15 -6.62
N PHE A 55 -5.88 -5.08 -7.30
CA PHE A 55 -7.11 -4.36 -7.08
C PHE A 55 -8.13 -4.70 -8.16
N THR A 56 -9.37 -4.88 -7.74
CA THR A 56 -10.49 -4.95 -8.66
C THR A 56 -11.41 -3.77 -8.45
N VAL A 57 -11.76 -3.10 -9.54
CA VAL A 57 -12.60 -1.92 -9.52
C VAL A 57 -13.97 -2.26 -10.11
N LYS A 58 -15.02 -1.93 -9.36
CA LYS A 58 -16.41 -2.15 -9.76
C LYS A 58 -17.11 -0.81 -9.88
N LEU A 59 -17.14 -0.23 -11.08
CA LEU A 59 -17.83 1.03 -11.31
C LEU A 59 -18.99 0.83 -12.29
N ALA A 60 -20.15 1.38 -11.94
CA ALA A 60 -21.20 1.65 -12.92
C ALA A 60 -20.80 2.90 -13.69
N THR A 61 -20.91 2.88 -15.02
CA THR A 61 -20.46 3.92 -15.96
C THR A 61 -20.90 5.36 -15.63
N GLN A 62 -21.96 5.55 -14.84
CA GLN A 62 -22.44 6.88 -14.42
C GLN A 62 -21.77 7.47 -13.17
N LYS A 63 -21.04 6.68 -12.37
CA LYS A 63 -20.40 7.14 -11.11
C LYS A 63 -18.88 7.33 -11.21
N LEU A 64 -18.31 7.10 -12.40
CA LEU A 64 -16.86 7.01 -12.57
C LEU A 64 -16.15 8.33 -12.23
N HIS A 65 -16.62 9.46 -12.77
CA HIS A 65 -15.94 10.74 -12.60
C HIS A 65 -15.91 11.25 -11.15
N ASP A 66 -16.95 11.00 -10.37
CA ASP A 66 -17.04 11.53 -9.00
C ASP A 66 -16.18 10.72 -8.01
N SER A 67 -15.96 9.41 -8.27
CA SER A 67 -15.25 8.51 -7.36
C SER A 67 -13.83 8.14 -7.79
N ILE A 68 -13.40 8.49 -9.01
CA ILE A 68 -12.06 8.19 -9.54
C ILE A 68 -10.96 8.72 -8.62
N SER A 69 -11.07 9.96 -8.14
CA SER A 69 -10.05 10.56 -7.29
C SER A 69 -9.95 9.86 -5.94
N GLU A 70 -11.09 9.44 -5.37
CA GLU A 70 -11.14 8.72 -4.10
C GLU A 70 -10.51 7.32 -4.25
N ILE A 71 -10.80 6.63 -5.36
CA ILE A 71 -10.21 5.33 -5.68
C ILE A 71 -8.70 5.45 -5.87
N LYS A 72 -8.24 6.46 -6.62
CA LYS A 72 -6.83 6.77 -6.82
C LYS A 72 -6.11 6.91 -5.46
N GLU A 73 -6.60 7.79 -4.59
CA GLU A 73 -5.99 8.00 -3.27
C GLU A 73 -6.06 6.76 -2.37
N ALA A 74 -7.16 6.00 -2.40
CA ALA A 74 -7.27 4.75 -1.65
C ALA A 74 -6.24 3.70 -2.10
N ILE A 75 -6.02 3.55 -3.42
CA ILE A 75 -4.99 2.64 -3.96
C ILE A 75 -3.60 3.07 -3.48
N ALA A 76 -3.26 4.36 -3.59
CA ALA A 76 -1.97 4.87 -3.12
C ALA A 76 -1.78 4.64 -1.62
N GLY A 77 -2.80 4.91 -0.81
CA GLY A 77 -2.80 4.68 0.62
C GLY A 77 -2.55 3.22 0.98
N ILE A 78 -3.24 2.28 0.30
CA ILE A 78 -3.07 0.84 0.54
C ILE A 78 -1.66 0.39 0.16
N LEU A 79 -1.13 0.83 -0.99
CA LEU A 79 0.22 0.44 -1.44
C LEU A 79 1.29 0.97 -0.49
N ARG A 80 1.19 2.23 -0.05
CA ARG A 80 2.10 2.83 0.94
C ARG A 80 2.02 2.12 2.29
N LEU A 81 0.80 1.80 2.75
CA LEU A 81 0.59 1.08 4.00
C LEU A 81 1.25 -0.30 3.98
N LEU A 82 1.02 -1.07 2.90
CA LEU A 82 1.60 -2.40 2.75
C LEU A 82 3.12 -2.35 2.56
N SER A 83 3.63 -1.31 1.87
CA SER A 83 5.06 -1.02 1.80
C SER A 83 5.67 -0.82 3.20
N GLY A 84 5.04 0.04 4.01
CA GLY A 84 5.48 0.28 5.39
C GLY A 84 5.44 -0.98 6.25
N TYR A 85 4.43 -1.84 6.09
CA TYR A 85 4.39 -3.13 6.78
C TYR A 85 5.48 -4.09 6.30
N ALA A 86 5.76 -4.16 5.01
CA ALA A 86 6.85 -4.96 4.47
C ALA A 86 8.20 -4.48 5.02
N GLU A 87 8.43 -3.17 5.04
CA GLU A 87 9.65 -2.56 5.57
C GLU A 87 9.84 -2.85 7.08
N GLN A 88 8.77 -2.78 7.87
CA GLN A 88 8.79 -3.15 9.29
C GLN A 88 9.14 -4.62 9.51
N GLN A 89 8.80 -5.49 8.57
CA GLN A 89 9.20 -6.90 8.56
C GLN A 89 10.57 -7.11 7.92
N GLY A 90 11.28 -6.04 7.58
CA GLY A 90 12.63 -6.07 7.03
C GLY A 90 12.72 -6.34 5.54
N VAL A 91 11.62 -6.17 4.81
CA VAL A 91 11.52 -6.43 3.37
C VAL A 91 11.39 -5.09 2.65
N ILE A 92 12.50 -4.58 2.09
CA ILE A 92 12.48 -3.38 1.23
C ILE A 92 12.37 -3.80 -0.23
N VAL A 93 11.13 -3.90 -0.73
CA VAL A 93 10.86 -4.32 -2.10
C VAL A 93 10.09 -3.26 -2.88
N PRO A 94 10.30 -3.16 -4.21
CA PRO A 94 9.38 -2.48 -5.10
C PRO A 94 7.93 -2.91 -4.85
N VAL A 95 7.04 -1.93 -4.78
CA VAL A 95 5.61 -2.13 -4.60
C VAL A 95 4.88 -1.88 -5.91
N ILE A 96 4.04 -2.84 -6.30
CA ILE A 96 3.35 -2.85 -7.58
C ILE A 96 1.84 -2.97 -7.33
N GLY A 97 1.06 -2.05 -7.88
CA GLY A 97 -0.40 -2.18 -7.96
C GLY A 97 -0.82 -2.64 -9.35
N VAL A 98 -1.60 -3.71 -9.42
CA VAL A 98 -2.26 -4.17 -10.64
C VAL A 98 -3.75 -3.95 -10.49
N ILE A 99 -4.35 -3.19 -11.40
CA ILE A 99 -5.75 -2.77 -11.34
C ILE A 99 -6.50 -3.43 -12.49
N SER A 100 -7.59 -4.14 -12.18
CA SER A 100 -8.46 -4.73 -13.19
C SER A 100 -9.93 -4.36 -12.99
N PRO A 101 -10.73 -4.34 -14.07
CA PRO A 101 -12.16 -4.15 -13.97
C PRO A 101 -12.85 -5.44 -13.47
N VAL A 102 -14.03 -5.30 -12.86
CA VAL A 102 -14.97 -6.44 -12.76
C VAL A 102 -15.54 -6.75 -14.14
N GLU A 103 -15.73 -8.04 -14.43
CA GLU A 103 -16.38 -8.52 -15.65
C GLU A 103 -17.65 -7.74 -16.01
N GLY A 104 -17.73 -7.28 -17.27
CA GLY A 104 -18.86 -6.51 -17.80
C GLY A 104 -18.78 -4.99 -17.64
N MET A 105 -17.65 -4.46 -17.15
CA MET A 105 -17.36 -3.03 -17.14
C MET A 105 -16.70 -2.55 -18.45
N ASP A 106 -16.82 -1.26 -18.74
CA ASP A 106 -16.07 -0.60 -19.82
C ASP A 106 -14.57 -0.55 -19.45
N GLU A 107 -13.79 -1.41 -20.10
CA GLU A 107 -12.35 -1.59 -19.86
C GLU A 107 -11.52 -0.38 -20.31
N GLU A 108 -11.94 0.29 -21.40
CA GLU A 108 -11.17 1.36 -22.03
C GLU A 108 -11.05 2.58 -21.12
N ILE A 109 -12.13 2.92 -20.40
CA ILE A 109 -12.11 4.07 -19.50
C ILE A 109 -11.17 3.82 -18.33
N LEU A 110 -11.25 2.63 -17.71
CA LEU A 110 -10.38 2.27 -16.58
C LEU A 110 -8.91 2.17 -17.01
N GLU A 111 -8.63 1.60 -18.19
CA GLU A 111 -7.28 1.53 -18.73
C GLU A 111 -6.68 2.94 -18.91
N ASN A 112 -7.45 3.86 -19.48
CA ASN A 112 -7.04 5.25 -19.67
C ASN A 112 -6.73 5.95 -18.34
N ASP A 113 -7.61 5.81 -17.35
CA ASP A 113 -7.42 6.40 -16.02
C ASP A 113 -6.17 5.84 -15.32
N VAL A 114 -6.01 4.51 -15.31
CA VAL A 114 -4.83 3.86 -14.70
C VAL A 114 -3.55 4.29 -15.40
N THR A 115 -3.57 4.42 -16.73
CA THR A 115 -2.42 4.90 -17.51
C THR A 115 -2.06 6.34 -17.14
N LEU A 116 -3.05 7.21 -16.99
CA LEU A 116 -2.84 8.59 -16.55
C LEU A 116 -2.26 8.65 -15.13
N TRP A 117 -2.77 7.81 -14.22
CA TRP A 117 -2.28 7.74 -12.85
C TRP A 117 -0.85 7.19 -12.78
N ALA A 118 -0.52 6.17 -13.56
CA ALA A 118 0.83 5.61 -13.63
C ALA A 118 1.86 6.61 -14.20
N ALA A 119 1.43 7.55 -15.03
CA ALA A 119 2.28 8.62 -15.56
C ALA A 119 2.46 9.81 -14.60
N ASP A 120 1.65 9.90 -13.53
CA ASP A 120 1.65 10.99 -12.57
C ASP A 120 2.79 10.82 -11.53
N GLN A 121 3.99 11.24 -11.93
CA GLN A 121 5.20 11.16 -11.12
C GLN A 121 5.09 11.93 -9.80
N ASP A 122 4.33 13.03 -9.78
CA ASP A 122 4.15 13.84 -8.57
C ASP A 122 3.32 13.11 -7.51
N TRP A 123 2.40 12.26 -7.96
CA TRP A 123 1.50 11.49 -7.10
C TRP A 123 2.19 10.28 -6.44
N HIS A 124 2.95 9.50 -7.20
CA HIS A 124 3.59 8.30 -6.65
C HIS A 124 5.05 8.52 -6.24
N ARG A 125 5.77 9.56 -6.70
CA ARG A 125 7.16 9.92 -6.34
C ARG A 125 8.18 8.77 -6.30
N GLY A 126 7.90 7.68 -7.01
CA GLY A 126 8.70 6.45 -6.98
C GLY A 126 8.38 5.46 -5.86
N ASP A 127 7.36 5.69 -5.03
CA ASP A 127 6.93 4.82 -3.93
C ASP A 127 6.38 3.46 -4.43
N PHE A 128 5.70 3.47 -5.57
CA PHE A 128 5.09 2.29 -6.18
C PHE A 128 4.95 2.47 -7.70
N SER A 129 4.69 1.36 -8.40
CA SER A 129 4.34 1.31 -9.82
C SER A 129 2.91 0.81 -10.01
N LEU A 130 2.20 1.30 -11.03
CA LEU A 130 0.84 0.86 -11.35
C LEU A 130 0.75 0.28 -12.76
N PHE A 131 -0.07 -0.75 -12.89
CA PHE A 131 -0.35 -1.43 -14.15
C PHE A 131 -1.84 -1.71 -14.27
N TYR A 132 -2.36 -1.52 -15.47
CA TYR A 132 -3.67 -2.02 -15.85
C TYR A 132 -3.57 -3.50 -16.27
N ALA A 133 -4.58 -4.28 -15.91
CA ALA A 133 -4.77 -5.64 -16.42
C ALA A 133 -6.21 -5.80 -16.95
N PRO A 134 -6.39 -6.26 -18.20
CA PRO A 134 -7.68 -6.65 -18.72
C PRO A 134 -8.35 -7.72 -17.85
N SER A 135 -9.68 -7.78 -17.87
CA SER A 135 -10.42 -8.79 -17.10
C SER A 135 -9.98 -10.20 -17.50
N GLY A 136 -9.50 -10.98 -16.53
CA GLY A 136 -9.02 -12.36 -16.73
C GLY A 136 -7.52 -12.51 -17.00
N ASP A 137 -6.80 -11.41 -17.26
CA ASP A 137 -5.35 -11.42 -17.51
C ASP A 137 -4.51 -11.02 -16.28
N GLU A 138 -5.15 -10.74 -15.13
CA GLU A 138 -4.49 -10.14 -13.96
C GLU A 138 -3.39 -11.03 -13.41
N THR A 139 -3.66 -12.33 -13.34
CA THR A 139 -2.69 -13.32 -12.85
C THR A 139 -1.49 -13.41 -13.80
N LYS A 140 -1.71 -13.27 -15.11
CA LYS A 140 -0.64 -13.28 -16.13
C LYS A 140 0.23 -12.04 -16.01
N VAL A 141 -0.37 -10.86 -15.85
CA VAL A 141 0.34 -9.59 -15.65
C VAL A 141 1.16 -9.64 -14.36
N ILE A 142 0.55 -10.00 -13.24
CA ILE A 142 1.24 -10.12 -11.94
C ILE A 142 2.40 -11.12 -12.02
N TYR A 143 2.15 -12.30 -12.60
CA TYR A 143 3.19 -13.30 -12.77
C TYR A 143 4.35 -12.75 -13.58
N SER A 144 4.10 -12.10 -14.71
CA SER A 144 5.15 -11.53 -15.58
C SER A 144 6.04 -10.53 -14.85
N LEU A 145 5.44 -9.67 -14.02
CA LEU A 145 6.14 -8.64 -13.26
C LEU A 145 7.02 -9.26 -12.16
N LEU A 146 6.47 -10.22 -11.42
CA LEU A 146 7.18 -10.90 -10.32
C LEU A 146 8.23 -11.90 -10.83
N SER A 147 7.93 -12.65 -11.90
CA SER A 147 8.87 -13.60 -12.50
C SER A 147 10.06 -12.91 -13.16
N GLY A 148 9.81 -11.75 -13.81
CA GLY A 148 10.89 -10.93 -14.37
C GLY A 148 11.81 -10.38 -13.28
N ALA A 149 11.23 -9.87 -12.18
CA ALA A 149 12.00 -9.38 -11.03
C ALA A 149 12.84 -10.49 -10.37
N THR A 150 12.24 -11.67 -10.14
CA THR A 150 12.92 -12.82 -9.51
C THR A 150 13.99 -13.44 -10.39
N ALA A 151 13.86 -13.40 -11.73
CA ALA A 151 14.87 -13.90 -12.65
C ALA A 151 16.13 -13.01 -12.72
N LEU A 152 15.99 -11.70 -12.43
CA LEU A 152 17.10 -10.74 -12.47
C LEU A 152 17.89 -10.68 -11.16
N TRP A 153 17.28 -11.07 -10.03
CA TRP A 153 17.89 -11.00 -8.70
C TRP A 153 18.42 -12.36 -8.29
N THR A 154 19.73 -12.45 -8.07
CA THR A 154 20.37 -13.72 -7.71
C THR A 154 20.25 -13.99 -6.21
N GLU A 155 20.57 -15.21 -5.77
CA GLU A 155 20.50 -15.60 -4.36
C GLU A 155 21.33 -14.72 -3.41
N SER A 156 22.38 -14.08 -3.94
CA SER A 156 23.20 -13.09 -3.23
C SER A 156 22.51 -11.74 -3.02
N ASP A 157 21.44 -11.46 -3.77
CA ASP A 157 20.67 -10.21 -3.73
C ASP A 157 19.38 -10.35 -2.88
N LYS A 158 19.15 -11.52 -2.29
CA LYS A 158 18.00 -11.77 -1.40
C LYS A 158 18.01 -10.78 -0.24
N ILE A 159 16.89 -10.07 -0.09
CA ILE A 159 16.72 -9.03 0.92
C ILE A 159 16.83 -9.66 2.31
N LYS A 160 17.81 -9.21 3.07
CA LYS A 160 17.95 -9.58 4.48
C LYS A 160 16.99 -8.75 5.31
N GLN A 161 16.28 -9.42 6.21
CA GLN A 161 15.44 -8.78 7.19
C GLN A 161 16.21 -7.66 7.92
N LEU A 162 15.72 -6.42 7.83
CA LEU A 162 16.26 -5.33 8.63
C LEU A 162 16.13 -5.65 10.11
N GLU A 163 17.24 -5.57 10.83
CA GLU A 163 17.19 -5.59 12.29
C GLU A 163 16.42 -4.36 12.78
N SER A 164 15.61 -4.52 13.85
CA SER A 164 14.76 -3.45 14.38
C SER A 164 15.54 -2.17 14.74
N LYS A 165 16.84 -2.31 15.08
CA LYS A 165 17.74 -1.18 15.35
C LYS A 165 18.08 -0.37 14.10
N VAL A 166 18.18 -1.02 12.94
CA VAL A 166 18.42 -0.37 11.65
C VAL A 166 17.16 0.37 11.20
N TYR A 167 15.99 -0.24 11.33
CA TYR A 167 14.71 0.42 11.05
C TYR A 167 14.50 1.67 11.92
N LEU A 168 14.73 1.57 13.23
CA LEU A 168 14.64 2.73 14.14
C LEU A 168 15.61 3.85 13.75
N LYS A 169 16.80 3.50 13.26
CA LYS A 169 17.77 4.48 12.77
C LYS A 169 17.25 5.19 11.51
N MET A 170 16.70 4.44 10.55
CA MET A 170 16.11 5.02 9.33
C MET A 170 14.94 5.94 9.67
N LEU A 171 14.03 5.52 10.56
CA LEU A 171 12.90 6.34 11.02
C LEU A 171 13.38 7.69 11.59
N LYS A 172 14.44 7.67 12.41
CA LYS A 172 15.05 8.89 12.97
C LYS A 172 15.68 9.77 11.91
N ASP A 173 16.36 9.17 10.93
CA ASP A 173 17.05 9.90 9.86
C ASP A 173 16.03 10.56 8.91
N THR A 174 14.96 9.85 8.53
CA THR A 174 13.82 10.41 7.76
C THR A 174 13.17 11.56 8.53
N TYR A 175 12.84 11.35 9.80
CA TYR A 175 12.25 12.37 10.67
C TYR A 175 13.11 13.64 10.77
N ARG A 176 14.44 13.52 10.83
CA ARG A 176 15.36 14.67 10.87
C ARG A 176 15.39 15.47 9.57
N SER A 177 15.04 14.83 8.46
CA SER A 177 15.11 15.42 7.12
C SER A 177 13.82 16.13 6.68
N GLU A 178 12.68 15.85 7.33
CA GLU A 178 11.38 16.40 6.94
C GLU A 178 11.01 17.68 7.71
N LYS A 179 10.44 18.65 6.98
CA LYS A 179 9.77 19.81 7.61
C LYS A 179 8.42 19.37 8.15
N SER A 180 8.34 19.23 9.47
CA SER A 180 7.14 18.77 10.18
C SER A 180 6.58 19.83 11.14
N THR A 181 5.27 19.78 11.39
CA THR A 181 4.60 20.57 12.44
C THR A 181 5.03 20.10 13.84
N ASP A 182 4.92 20.95 14.86
CA ASP A 182 5.34 20.59 16.22
C ASP A 182 4.54 19.40 16.78
N LYS A 183 3.23 19.31 16.49
CA LYS A 183 2.38 18.16 16.86
C LYS A 183 2.84 16.86 16.21
N HIS A 184 3.18 16.90 14.92
CA HIS A 184 3.73 15.71 14.25
C HIS A 184 5.07 15.31 14.86
N ARG A 185 5.91 16.30 15.23
CA ARG A 185 7.19 16.06 15.89
C ARG A 185 7.04 15.45 17.27
N GLU A 186 6.03 15.85 18.03
CA GLU A 186 5.73 15.28 19.33
C GLU A 186 5.28 13.81 19.23
N LEU A 187 4.31 13.51 18.35
CA LEU A 187 3.86 12.14 18.09
C LEU A 187 5.03 11.22 17.64
N MET A 188 5.87 11.70 16.73
CA MET A 188 7.03 10.93 16.26
C MET A 188 8.04 10.66 17.38
N ASN A 189 8.28 11.62 18.27
CA ASN A 189 9.12 11.42 19.44
C ASN A 189 8.53 10.38 20.40
N THR A 190 7.21 10.40 20.63
CA THR A 190 6.51 9.39 21.45
C THR A 190 6.70 7.98 20.89
N ILE A 191 6.57 7.83 19.56
CA ILE A 191 6.78 6.55 18.87
C ILE A 191 8.23 6.08 19.03
N ILE A 192 9.20 6.98 18.77
CA ILE A 192 10.63 6.68 18.88
C ILE A 192 11.00 6.25 20.31
N GLN A 193 10.55 7.00 21.32
CA GLN A 193 10.84 6.70 22.72
C GLN A 193 10.22 5.38 23.17
N SER A 194 8.98 5.10 22.75
CA SER A 194 8.32 3.84 23.06
C SER A 194 9.09 2.65 22.47
N TRP A 195 9.59 2.82 21.24
CA TRP A 195 10.43 1.82 20.61
C TRP A 195 11.77 1.62 21.34
N GLU A 196 12.46 2.70 21.71
CA GLU A 196 13.75 2.64 22.43
C GLU A 196 13.64 2.00 23.81
N THR A 197 12.52 2.22 24.49
CA THR A 197 12.25 1.72 25.84
C THR A 197 11.65 0.30 25.83
N GLY A 198 11.29 -0.24 24.66
CA GLY A 198 10.63 -1.53 24.51
C GLY A 198 9.16 -1.54 24.95
N ASN A 199 8.57 -0.35 25.11
CA ASN A 199 7.17 -0.18 25.47
C ASN A 199 6.26 -0.32 24.25
N SER A 200 4.98 -0.60 24.50
CA SER A 200 3.96 -0.73 23.45
C SER A 200 3.74 0.60 22.72
N ILE A 201 4.15 0.67 21.46
CA ILE A 201 3.94 1.86 20.60
C ILE A 201 2.45 2.19 20.50
N LYS A 202 1.59 1.16 20.41
CA LYS A 202 0.14 1.34 20.33
C LYS A 202 -0.38 2.11 21.54
N ASP A 203 0.03 1.70 22.74
CA ASP A 203 -0.48 2.31 23.97
C ASP A 203 0.02 3.74 24.11
N ALA A 204 1.27 4.01 23.74
CA ALA A 204 1.83 5.36 23.75
C ALA A 204 1.15 6.31 22.74
N ILE A 205 0.78 5.83 21.55
CA ILE A 205 -0.01 6.62 20.59
C ILE A 205 -1.40 6.92 21.16
N LEU A 206 -2.05 5.93 21.79
CA LEU A 206 -3.38 6.11 22.39
C LEU A 206 -3.35 7.12 23.55
N GLU A 207 -2.33 7.05 24.41
CA GLU A 207 -2.11 7.99 25.50
C GLU A 207 -1.90 9.41 24.97
N TRP A 208 -0.96 9.58 24.03
CA TRP A 208 -0.71 10.89 23.40
C TRP A 208 -1.96 11.46 22.72
N THR A 209 -2.77 10.60 22.08
CA THR A 209 -4.01 11.03 21.42
C THR A 209 -5.04 11.49 22.47
N ALA A 210 -5.18 10.75 23.57
CA ALA A 210 -6.08 11.13 24.66
C ALA A 210 -5.67 12.45 25.32
N GLU A 211 -4.38 12.65 25.56
CA GLU A 211 -3.83 13.91 26.10
C GLU A 211 -4.07 15.08 25.13
N SER A 212 -3.76 14.90 23.85
CA SER A 212 -3.97 15.92 22.81
C SER A 212 -5.44 16.32 22.66
N LEU A 213 -6.37 15.35 22.72
CA LEU A 213 -7.81 15.61 22.68
C LEU A 213 -8.30 16.33 23.93
N SER A 214 -7.82 15.93 25.11
CA SER A 214 -8.18 16.59 26.38
C SER A 214 -7.72 18.06 26.42
N GLU A 215 -6.58 18.37 25.80
CA GLU A 215 -6.08 19.73 25.69
C GLU A 215 -6.97 20.59 24.76
N ILE A 216 -7.42 20.01 23.64
CA ILE A 216 -8.37 20.66 22.72
C ILE A 216 -9.70 20.93 23.42
N ASP A 217 -10.24 19.95 24.16
CA ASP A 217 -11.50 20.10 24.90
C ASP A 217 -11.38 21.19 25.98
N ARG A 218 -10.24 21.28 26.68
CA ARG A 218 -9.96 22.34 27.65
C ARG A 218 -9.95 23.73 27.00
N ILE A 219 -9.29 23.87 25.85
CA ILE A 219 -9.24 25.14 25.10
C ILE A 219 -10.62 25.51 24.54
N ALA A 220 -11.42 24.52 24.13
CA ALA A 220 -12.77 24.74 23.61
C ALA A 220 -13.79 25.09 24.71
N GLY A 221 -13.60 24.57 25.93
CA GLY A 221 -14.45 24.85 27.10
C GLY A 221 -14.14 26.16 27.83
N GLU A 222 -13.05 26.84 27.48
CA GLU A 222 -12.67 28.17 28.02
C GLU A 222 -13.18 29.35 27.16
N LYS A 223 -14.07 29.10 26.20
CA LYS A 223 -14.81 30.12 25.42
C LYS A 223 -16.24 30.31 25.92
#